data_AF-A0A8I1LNH6-F1
#
_entry.id   AF-A0A8I1LNH6-F1
#
_cell.length_a   1.000
_cell.length_b   1.000
_cell.length_c   1.000
_cell.angle_alpha   90.00
_cell.angle_beta   90.00
_cell.angle_gamma   90.00
#
_symmetry.space_group_name_H-M   'P 1'
#
loop_
_entity.id
_entity.type
_entity.pdbx_description
1 polymer ?
#
loop_
_entity_poly.entity_id
_entity_poly.type
_entity_poly.pdbx_seq_one_letter_code
_entity_poly.pdbx_strand_id
1 'polypeptide(L)' 'MTKTGPAPSNTGLEAHYRQMRRIRSFEERVGELFVRGESAGSMLHLSIGEESAAVGVCSAMRDGDTFTTHHRGHG' A
#
# COMPACT_ATOMS: atom_id res chain seq x y z
N MET A 1 -23.49 -28.41 7.57
CA MET A 1 -22.46 -28.14 8.59
C MET A 1 -21.30 -27.44 7.92
N THR A 2 -21.20 -26.12 8.07
CA THR A 2 -20.07 -25.34 7.53
C THR A 2 -18.84 -25.63 8.40
N LYS A 3 -17.83 -26.27 7.82
CA LYS A 3 -16.53 -26.45 8.47
C LYS A 3 -15.91 -25.06 8.61
N THR A 4 -15.82 -24.55 9.83
CA THR A 4 -14.97 -23.39 10.13
C THR A 4 -13.53 -23.79 9.81
N GLY A 5 -12.95 -23.16 8.79
CA GLY A 5 -11.53 -23.33 8.46
C GLY A 5 -10.65 -22.90 9.65
N PRO A 6 -9.37 -23.29 9.65
CA PRO A 6 -8.45 -22.86 10.69
C PRO A 6 -8.48 -21.32 10.84
N ALA A 7 -8.40 -20.83 12.07
CA ALA A 7 -8.31 -19.41 12.35
C ALA A 7 -7.14 -18.80 11.56
N PRO A 8 -7.27 -17.57 11.05
CA PRO A 8 -6.20 -16.92 10.30
C PRO A 8 -4.94 -16.86 11.18
N SER A 9 -3.84 -17.40 10.64
CA SER A 9 -2.55 -17.36 11.32
C SER A 9 -1.94 -15.96 11.17
N ASN A 10 -1.35 -15.44 12.25
CA ASN A 10 -0.68 -14.13 12.25
C ASN A 10 0.64 -14.10 11.47
N THR A 11 1.00 -15.18 10.77
CA THR A 11 2.29 -15.37 10.08
C THR A 11 2.60 -14.31 9.02
N GLY A 12 1.60 -13.55 8.51
CA GLY A 12 1.79 -12.48 7.53
C GLY A 12 1.90 -11.05 8.10
N LEU A 13 1.59 -10.84 9.39
CA LEU A 13 1.39 -9.49 9.93
C LEU A 13 2.68 -8.65 9.93
N GLU A 14 3.83 -9.24 10.22
CA GLU A 14 5.11 -8.51 10.17
C GLU A 14 5.42 -8.02 8.75
N ALA A 15 5.20 -8.87 7.75
CA ALA A 15 5.44 -8.52 6.35
C ALA A 15 4.50 -7.39 5.90
N HIS A 16 3.20 -7.47 6.25
CA HIS A 16 2.25 -6.41 5.96
C HIS A 16 2.61 -5.10 6.64
N TYR A 17 2.98 -5.14 7.92
CA TYR A 17 3.41 -3.96 8.66
C TYR A 17 4.64 -3.31 8.02
N ARG A 18 5.66 -4.10 7.67
CA ARG A 18 6.85 -3.59 6.99
C ARG A 18 6.52 -2.93 5.66
N GLN A 19 5.61 -3.51 4.88
CA GLN A 19 5.21 -2.95 3.60
C GLN A 19 4.40 -1.66 3.78
N MET A 20 3.44 -1.61 4.72
CA MET A 20 2.71 -0.38 5.05
C MET A 20 3.64 0.73 5.54
N ARG A 21 4.64 0.39 6.38
CA ARG A 21 5.66 1.36 6.83
C ARG A 21 6.54 1.86 5.69
N ARG A 22 6.86 1.00 4.72
CA ARG A 22 7.60 1.41 3.52
C ARG A 22 6.80 2.40 2.69
N ILE A 23 5.52 2.11 2.42
CA ILE A 23 4.62 3.02 1.69
C ILE A 23 4.54 4.37 2.41
N ARG A 24 4.29 4.37 3.73
CA ARG A 24 4.25 5.60 4.52
C ARG A 24 5.54 6.42 4.39
N SER A 25 6.69 5.77 4.53
CA SER A 25 7.99 6.46 4.49
C SER A 25 8.27 7.04 3.10
N PHE A 26 7.85 6.34 2.05
CA PHE A 26 7.93 6.85 0.68
C PHE A 26 7.06 8.09 0.49
N GLU A 27 5.79 8.03 0.90
CA GLU A 27 4.84 9.14 0.75
C GLU A 27 5.27 10.37 1.55
N GLU A 28 5.74 10.19 2.78
CA GLU A 28 6.29 11.28 3.59
C GLU A 28 7.48 11.94 2.88
N ARG A 29 8.40 11.13 2.34
CA ARG A 29 9.59 11.65 1.63
C ARG A 29 9.23 12.37 0.34
N VAL A 30 8.28 11.85 -0.43
CA VAL A 30 7.79 12.51 -1.65
C VAL A 30 7.09 13.82 -1.30
N GLY A 31 6.30 13.84 -0.22
CA GLY A 31 5.69 15.07 0.31
C GLY A 31 6.71 16.14 0.66
N GLU A 32 7.80 15.78 1.34
CA GLU A 32 8.90 16.70 1.64
C GLU A 32 9.55 17.28 0.37
N LEU A 33 9.85 16.41 -0.61
CA LEU A 33 10.47 16.82 -1.88
C LEU A 33 9.56 17.75 -2.67
N PHE A 34 8.25 17.50 -2.66
CA PHE A 34 7.28 18.35 -3.35
C PHE A 34 7.21 19.75 -2.75
N VAL A 35 7.17 19.88 -1.43
CA VAL A 35 7.21 21.19 -0.76
C VAL A 35 8.50 21.95 -1.07
N ARG A 36 9.62 21.24 -1.31
CA ARG A 36 10.91 21.84 -1.71
C ARG A 36 10.99 22.17 -3.21
N GLY A 37 9.99 21.78 -4.00
CA GLY A 37 10.06 21.91 -5.46
C GLY A 37 11.06 20.95 -6.11
N GLU A 38 11.45 19.89 -5.40
CA GLU A 38 12.45 18.90 -5.84
C GLU A 38 11.80 17.63 -6.43
N SER A 39 10.46 17.53 -6.43
CA SER A 39 9.73 16.44 -7.08
C SER A 39 9.34 16.78 -8.53
N ALA A 40 9.16 15.75 -9.35
CA ALA A 40 8.61 15.93 -10.70
C ALA A 40 7.10 16.25 -10.67
N GLY A 41 6.66 17.14 -11.56
CA GLY A 41 5.25 17.49 -11.75
C GLY A 41 4.75 18.64 -10.87
N SER A 42 3.59 19.19 -11.22
CA SER A 42 2.95 20.30 -10.50
C SER A 42 1.88 19.86 -9.49
N MET A 43 1.53 18.57 -9.46
CA MET A 43 0.53 18.01 -8.56
C MET A 43 1.04 16.73 -7.89
N LEU A 44 0.66 16.57 -6.62
CA LEU A 44 1.01 15.42 -5.79
C LEU A 44 -0.24 14.90 -5.08
N HIS A 45 -0.49 13.60 -5.20
CA HIS A 45 -1.60 12.93 -4.53
C HIS A 45 -1.06 11.79 -3.65
N LEU A 46 -0.92 12.07 -2.36
CA LEU A 46 -0.41 11.12 -1.38
C LEU A 46 -1.50 10.12 -0.97
N SER A 47 -1.19 8.82 -0.91
CA SER A 47 -2.05 7.75 -0.38
C SER A 47 -1.84 7.50 1.12
N ILE A 48 -1.33 8.50 1.87
CA ILE A 48 -1.16 8.40 3.33
C ILE A 48 -2.50 8.08 3.99
N GLY A 49 -2.53 6.97 4.75
CA GLY A 49 -3.73 6.45 5.40
C GLY A 49 -4.44 5.35 4.60
N GLU A 50 -4.03 5.07 3.36
CA GLU A 50 -4.58 4.04 2.48
C GLU A 50 -3.65 2.82 2.33
N GLU A 51 -2.58 2.74 3.14
CA GLU A 51 -1.53 1.72 2.98
C GLU A 51 -2.05 0.29 3.15
N SER A 52 -3.03 0.10 4.04
CA SER A 52 -3.65 -1.21 4.24
C SER A 52 -4.44 -1.69 3.02
N ALA A 53 -4.99 -0.76 2.23
CA ALA A 53 -5.73 -1.12 1.02
C ALA A 53 -4.77 -1.67 -0.04
N ALA A 54 -3.67 -0.97 -0.30
CA ALA A 54 -2.65 -1.42 -1.24
C ALA A 54 -2.01 -2.76 -0.81
N VAL A 55 -1.53 -2.84 0.45
CA VAL A 55 -0.90 -4.06 0.97
C VAL A 55 -1.88 -5.23 1.03
N GLY A 56 -3.10 -4.99 1.47
CA GLY A 56 -4.14 -6.01 1.58
C GLY A 56 -4.52 -6.59 0.22
N VAL A 57 -4.86 -5.73 -0.75
CA VAL A 57 -5.22 -6.16 -2.12
C VAL A 57 -4.05 -6.91 -2.76
N CYS A 58 -2.85 -6.33 -2.78
CA CYS A 58 -1.68 -6.95 -3.40
C CYS A 58 -1.31 -8.30 -2.75
N SER A 59 -1.53 -8.45 -1.43
CA SER A 59 -1.27 -9.72 -0.75
C SER A 59 -2.28 -10.84 -1.06
N ALA A 60 -3.46 -10.47 -1.54
CA ALA A 60 -4.53 -11.40 -1.89
C ALA A 60 -4.56 -11.75 -3.40
N MET A 61 -3.83 -10.99 -4.23
CA MET A 61 -3.71 -11.24 -5.66
C MET A 61 -3.01 -12.57 -5.96
N ARG A 62 -3.39 -13.18 -7.07
CA ARG A 62 -2.84 -14.43 -7.60
C ARG A 62 -2.20 -14.19 -8.95
N ASP A 63 -1.40 -15.16 -9.39
CA ASP A 63 -0.82 -15.14 -10.73
C ASP A 63 -1.93 -15.03 -11.80
N GLY A 64 -1.81 -14.03 -12.66
CA GLY A 64 -2.79 -13.73 -13.71
C GLY A 64 -3.84 -12.68 -13.33
N ASP A 65 -3.93 -12.28 -12.06
CA ASP A 65 -4.75 -11.14 -11.67
C ASP A 65 -4.16 -9.84 -12.21
N THR A 66 -5.03 -8.91 -12.58
CA THR A 66 -4.65 -7.57 -13.03
C THR A 66 -5.26 -6.52 -12.10
N PHE A 67 -4.60 -5.38 -11.98
CA PHE A 67 -5.05 -4.26 -11.16
C PHE A 67 -4.79 -2.94 -11.88
N THR A 68 -5.63 -1.95 -11.60
CA THR A 68 -5.45 -0.58 -12.07
C THR A 68 -5.71 0.38 -10.93
N THR A 69 -5.09 1.56 -11.00
CA THR A 69 -5.16 2.59 -9.96
C THR A 69 -5.59 3.92 -10.59
N HIS A 70 -5.91 4.91 -9.76
CA HIS A 70 -6.14 6.28 -10.20
C HIS A 70 -4.95 7.17 -9.81
N HIS A 71 -5.19 8.46 -9.56
CA HIS A 71 -4.14 9.44 -9.29
C HIS A 71 -3.41 9.26 -7.94
N ARG A 72 -3.88 8.35 -7.05
CA ARG A 72 -3.29 8.02 -5.73
C ARG A 72 -2.57 6.67 -5.71
N GLY A 73 -1.99 6.25 -6.84
CA GLY A 73 -1.45 4.91 -7.04
C GLY A 73 -0.05 4.62 -6.50
N HIS A 74 0.49 5.43 -5.59
CA HIS A 74 1.85 5.24 -5.08
C HIS A 74 2.01 4.05 -4.13
N GLY A 75 0.93 3.69 -3.42
CA GLY A 75 0.90 2.62 -2.42
C GLY A 75 1.00 1.21 -2.98
#